data_AF-A0A218NA82-F1
#
_entry.id   AF-A0A218NA82-F1
#
_cell.length_a   1.000
_cell.length_b   1.000
_cell.length_c   1.000
_cell.angle_alpha   90.00
_cell.angle_beta   90.00
_cell.angle_gamma   90.00
#
_symmetry.space_group_name_H-M   'P 1'
#
loop_
_entity.id
_entity.type
_entity.pdbx_description
1 polymer ?
#
loop_
_entity_poly.entity_id
_entity_poly.type
_entity_poly.pdbx_seq_one_letter_code
_entity_poly.pdbx_strand_id
1 'polypeptide(L)'
;HYSPDISLAFSSVAHITRDVQYGWLIRNMHANGASIFFMCIYLHIGRGLYYGSYLYKETWNTGIILLFLTMATAFVGYVLPWGQMSFWGATVITNLLSATPYIGNTLVQWIWGGFSVDNATLTRFFTFHFLLPFAIAGLAAVHLLFLHETGSNNPTGLNSNADKIPFHPYFSYKDLLGLILMLTILLILALFSPNLLGDPDNFTPANPLSTPPHIKPEWYFLFAYAILRSIPNKLGGVLALLASILVLFTMPTLHTSKQRSSSFRPLTQTLFWCLTADVLVLTWIGGQPVEDPFITIGQAASILYFTILLT
;
A
#
# COMPACT_ATOMS: atom_id res chain seq x y z
N HIS A 1 -1.64 14.04 22.18
CA HIS A 1 -1.01 12.96 22.98
C HIS A 1 0.29 12.44 22.38
N TYR A 2 0.44 12.44 21.05
CA TYR A 2 1.74 12.18 20.41
C TYR A 2 2.61 13.44 20.40
N SER A 3 3.94 13.27 20.49
CA SER A 3 4.94 14.34 20.41
C SER A 3 6.00 14.04 19.34
N PRO A 4 6.11 14.85 18.26
CA PRO A 4 7.05 14.62 17.16
C PRO A 4 8.47 15.12 17.48
N ASP A 5 9.05 14.59 18.56
CA ASP A 5 10.45 14.80 18.94
C ASP A 5 11.11 13.43 19.16
N ILE A 6 12.30 13.20 18.62
CA ILE A 6 12.96 11.88 18.66
C ILE A 6 13.20 11.35 20.08
N SER A 7 13.34 12.24 21.07
CA SER A 7 13.51 11.87 22.47
C SER A 7 12.19 11.48 23.15
N LEU A 8 11.04 11.87 22.56
CA LEU A 8 9.70 11.71 23.14
C LEU A 8 8.76 10.85 22.30
N ALA A 9 9.04 10.62 21.01
CA ALA A 9 8.07 10.02 20.10
C ALA A 9 7.66 8.62 20.53
N PHE A 10 8.64 7.74 20.76
CA PHE A 10 8.41 6.38 21.23
C PHE A 10 7.68 6.35 22.58
N SER A 11 8.13 7.15 23.55
CA SER A 11 7.51 7.21 24.88
C SER A 11 6.12 7.84 24.86
N SER A 12 5.84 8.78 23.96
CA SER A 12 4.51 9.38 23.78
C SER A 12 3.49 8.38 23.22
N VAL A 13 3.92 7.47 22.32
CA VAL A 13 3.08 6.36 21.85
C VAL A 13 2.84 5.34 22.96
N ALA A 14 3.86 5.05 23.79
CA ALA A 14 3.69 4.21 24.97
C ALA A 14 2.70 4.85 25.98
N HIS A 15 2.80 6.16 26.22
CA HIS A 15 1.87 6.93 27.05
C HIS A 15 0.43 6.90 26.49
N ILE A 16 0.24 7.05 25.17
CA ILE A 16 -1.09 6.86 24.55
C ILE A 16 -1.65 5.49 24.90
N THR A 17 -0.81 4.45 24.81
CA THR A 17 -1.28 3.08 25.02
C THR A 17 -1.57 2.78 26.50
N ARG A 18 -0.81 3.37 27.43
CA ARG A 18 -0.84 3.00 28.85
C ARG A 18 -1.68 3.93 29.72
N ASP A 19 -1.65 5.24 29.45
CA ASP A 19 -2.13 6.26 30.40
C ASP A 19 -3.36 7.02 29.87
N VAL A 20 -3.56 7.05 28.55
CA VAL A 20 -4.74 7.68 27.93
C VAL A 20 -5.93 6.73 27.96
N GLN A 21 -7.08 7.20 28.44
CA GLN A 21 -8.32 6.43 28.46
C GLN A 21 -8.69 5.94 27.05
N TYR A 22 -8.84 4.62 26.90
CA TYR A 22 -9.03 3.92 25.61
C TYR A 22 -7.93 4.17 24.56
N GLY A 23 -6.78 4.73 24.94
CA GLY A 23 -5.72 5.05 24.00
C GLY A 23 -5.08 3.81 23.36
N TRP A 24 -5.00 2.69 24.09
CA TRP A 24 -4.61 1.39 23.51
C TRP A 24 -5.53 0.95 22.38
N LEU A 25 -6.86 1.13 22.55
CA LEU A 25 -7.84 0.72 21.56
C LEU A 25 -7.75 1.62 20.32
N ILE A 26 -7.66 2.94 20.52
CA ILE A 26 -7.48 3.90 19.42
C ILE A 26 -6.21 3.58 18.64
N ARG A 27 -5.08 3.34 19.33
CA ARG A 27 -3.81 2.99 18.70
C ARG A 27 -3.91 1.67 17.92
N ASN A 28 -4.52 0.64 18.50
CA ASN A 28 -4.66 -0.67 17.84
C ASN A 28 -5.60 -0.60 16.65
N MET A 29 -6.71 0.14 16.75
CA MET A 29 -7.63 0.40 15.65
C MET A 29 -6.97 1.19 14.52
N HIS A 30 -6.13 2.18 14.85
CA HIS A 30 -5.41 2.95 13.84
C HIS A 30 -4.37 2.09 13.09
N ALA A 31 -3.56 1.31 13.83
CA ALA A 31 -2.55 0.44 13.24
C ALA A 31 -3.16 -0.70 12.39
N ASN A 32 -4.15 -1.42 12.92
CA ASN A 32 -4.83 -2.49 12.17
C ASN A 32 -5.73 -1.92 11.06
N GLY A 33 -6.28 -0.71 11.26
CA GLY A 33 -7.05 0.01 10.26
C GLY A 33 -6.25 0.29 9.00
N ALA A 34 -4.96 0.63 9.11
CA ALA A 34 -4.07 0.77 7.96
C ALA A 34 -3.96 -0.54 7.16
N SER A 35 -3.84 -1.69 7.85
CA SER A 35 -3.81 -3.01 7.18
C SER A 35 -5.14 -3.31 6.47
N ILE A 36 -6.28 -3.10 7.13
CA ILE A 36 -7.60 -3.28 6.51
C ILE A 36 -7.77 -2.35 5.30
N PHE A 37 -7.23 -1.12 5.36
CA PHE A 37 -7.23 -0.19 4.24
C PHE A 37 -6.53 -0.78 3.01
N PHE A 38 -5.33 -1.34 3.17
CA PHE A 38 -4.59 -1.96 2.06
C PHE A 38 -5.27 -3.23 1.54
N MET A 39 -5.83 -4.07 2.42
CA MET A 39 -6.63 -5.21 1.97
C MET A 39 -7.79 -4.76 1.09
N CYS A 40 -8.53 -3.72 1.50
CA CYS A 40 -9.62 -3.14 0.70
C CYS A 40 -9.13 -2.54 -0.61
N ILE A 41 -8.01 -1.80 -0.62
CA ILE A 41 -7.42 -1.25 -1.85
C ILE A 41 -7.05 -2.36 -2.83
N TYR A 42 -6.36 -3.41 -2.39
CA TYR A 42 -5.92 -4.47 -3.30
C TYR A 42 -7.10 -5.26 -3.86
N LEU A 43 -8.12 -5.53 -3.06
CA LEU A 43 -9.39 -6.10 -3.56
C LEU A 43 -10.08 -5.16 -4.56
N HIS A 44 -10.08 -3.85 -4.29
CA HIS A 44 -10.67 -2.85 -5.18
C HIS A 44 -9.95 -2.78 -6.53
N ILE A 45 -8.61 -2.80 -6.53
CA ILE A 45 -7.76 -2.85 -7.74
C ILE A 45 -7.99 -4.17 -8.47
N GLY A 46 -7.97 -5.31 -7.76
CA GLY A 46 -8.21 -6.63 -8.33
C GLY A 46 -9.59 -6.73 -9.02
N ARG A 47 -10.64 -6.19 -8.38
CA ARG A 47 -11.97 -6.01 -9.01
C ARG A 47 -11.87 -5.18 -10.29
N GLY A 48 -11.14 -4.08 -10.24
CA GLY A 48 -10.92 -3.21 -11.39
C GLY A 48 -10.26 -3.92 -12.57
N LEU A 49 -9.24 -4.73 -12.29
CA LEU A 49 -8.54 -5.57 -13.27
C LEU A 49 -9.45 -6.66 -13.83
N TYR A 50 -10.10 -7.45 -12.97
CA TYR A 50 -10.92 -8.60 -13.37
C TYR A 50 -12.10 -8.21 -14.26
N TYR A 51 -12.82 -7.14 -13.88
CA TYR A 51 -14.02 -6.70 -14.60
C TYR A 51 -13.74 -5.64 -15.68
N GLY A 52 -12.49 -5.30 -15.95
CA GLY A 52 -12.13 -4.30 -16.96
C GLY A 52 -12.62 -2.88 -16.62
N SER A 53 -12.68 -2.56 -15.33
CA SER A 53 -13.13 -1.22 -14.88
C SER A 53 -12.10 -0.14 -15.18
N TYR A 54 -10.83 -0.52 -15.39
CA TYR A 54 -9.75 0.39 -15.83
C TYR A 54 -10.04 1.10 -17.16
N LEU A 55 -11.00 0.62 -17.97
CA LEU A 55 -11.44 1.31 -19.18
C LEU A 55 -12.14 2.65 -18.90
N TYR A 56 -12.57 2.91 -17.65
CA TYR A 56 -12.92 4.26 -17.19
C TYR A 56 -11.64 5.00 -16.80
N LYS A 57 -10.93 5.51 -17.81
CA LYS A 57 -9.52 5.94 -17.70
C LYS A 57 -9.30 7.00 -16.62
N GLU A 58 -10.16 7.99 -16.54
CA GLU A 58 -10.06 9.10 -15.59
C GLU A 58 -10.25 8.61 -14.15
N THR A 59 -11.26 7.77 -13.94
CA THR A 59 -11.51 7.10 -12.65
C THR A 59 -10.33 6.19 -12.30
N TRP A 60 -9.83 5.40 -13.24
CA TRP A 60 -8.71 4.50 -13.02
C TRP A 60 -7.41 5.24 -12.67
N ASN A 61 -7.07 6.28 -13.43
CA ASN A 61 -5.86 7.07 -13.23
C ASN A 61 -5.88 7.82 -11.89
N THR A 62 -7.03 8.41 -11.52
CA THR A 62 -7.19 8.99 -10.18
C THR A 62 -7.10 7.94 -9.07
N GLY A 63 -7.57 6.71 -9.32
CA GLY A 63 -7.40 5.56 -8.43
C GLY A 63 -5.94 5.17 -8.19
N ILE A 64 -5.10 5.20 -9.23
CA ILE A 64 -3.66 4.94 -9.09
C ILE A 64 -2.98 6.06 -8.30
N ILE A 65 -3.36 7.33 -8.50
CA ILE A 65 -2.83 8.44 -7.70
C ILE A 65 -3.26 8.29 -6.22
N LEU A 66 -4.51 7.88 -5.95
CA LEU A 66 -4.98 7.55 -4.60
C LEU A 66 -4.15 6.44 -3.95
N LEU A 67 -3.78 5.41 -4.72
CA LEU A 67 -2.87 4.36 -4.25
C LEU A 67 -1.51 4.94 -3.83
N PHE A 68 -0.87 5.75 -4.68
CA PHE A 68 0.41 6.38 -4.34
C PHE A 68 0.32 7.27 -3.09
N LEU A 69 -0.73 8.08 -2.96
CA LEU A 69 -0.93 8.92 -1.77
C LEU A 69 -1.16 8.07 -0.51
N THR A 70 -1.91 6.98 -0.61
CA THR A 70 -2.15 6.07 0.52
C THR A 70 -0.87 5.35 0.94
N MET A 71 -0.08 4.87 -0.02
CA MET A 71 1.24 4.28 0.22
C MET A 71 2.18 5.29 0.91
N ALA A 72 2.26 6.52 0.42
CA ALA A 72 3.05 7.58 1.05
C ALA A 72 2.58 7.87 2.48
N THR A 73 1.27 8.00 2.69
CA THR A 73 0.65 8.28 4.00
C THR A 73 0.96 7.19 5.01
N ALA A 74 0.80 5.92 4.63
CA ALA A 74 1.09 4.78 5.49
C ALA A 74 2.58 4.70 5.85
N PHE A 75 3.46 4.87 4.85
CA PHE A 75 4.90 4.88 5.07
C PHE A 75 5.31 5.95 6.09
N VAL A 76 4.93 7.21 5.89
CA VAL A 76 5.32 8.28 6.85
C VAL A 76 4.66 8.10 8.21
N GLY A 77 3.49 7.44 8.28
CA GLY A 77 2.82 7.08 9.53
C GLY A 77 3.57 6.02 10.32
N TYR A 78 4.10 5.01 9.64
CA TYR A 78 4.87 3.93 10.26
C TYR A 78 6.20 4.41 10.85
N VAL A 79 6.70 5.58 10.45
CA VAL A 79 7.91 6.18 11.03
C VAL A 79 7.64 6.82 12.40
N LEU A 80 6.40 7.26 12.67
CA LEU A 80 6.05 8.06 13.85
C LEU A 80 6.29 7.38 15.21
N PRO A 81 6.05 6.06 15.38
CA PRO A 81 6.37 5.39 16.64
C PRO A 81 7.86 5.42 17.02
N TRP A 82 8.75 5.71 16.06
CA TRP A 82 10.19 5.83 16.28
C TRP A 82 10.84 4.59 16.92
N GLY A 83 10.36 3.40 16.53
CA GLY A 83 11.00 2.12 16.85
C GLY A 83 12.09 1.75 15.84
N GLN A 84 12.70 0.57 16.03
CA GLN A 84 13.78 0.09 15.14
C GLN A 84 13.32 -0.02 13.67
N MET A 85 12.19 -0.67 13.41
CA MET A 85 11.69 -0.82 12.05
C MET A 85 11.25 0.50 11.44
N SER A 86 10.67 1.40 12.24
CA SER A 86 10.34 2.77 11.84
C SER A 86 11.58 3.52 11.31
N PHE A 87 12.66 3.56 12.10
CA PHE A 87 13.87 4.31 11.76
C PHE A 87 14.64 3.70 10.58
N TRP A 88 14.87 2.39 10.62
CA TRP A 88 15.63 1.72 9.58
C TRP A 88 14.86 1.59 8.27
N GLY A 89 13.54 1.38 8.35
CA GLY A 89 12.64 1.46 7.19
C GLY A 89 12.68 2.85 6.54
N ALA A 90 12.58 3.92 7.34
CA ALA A 90 12.72 5.29 6.84
C ALA A 90 14.07 5.49 6.14
N THR A 91 15.16 5.08 6.78
CA THR A 91 16.53 5.22 6.26
C THR A 91 16.70 4.51 4.92
N VAL A 92 16.29 3.23 4.84
CA VAL A 92 16.46 2.43 3.62
C VAL A 92 15.58 2.94 2.48
N ILE A 93 14.28 3.16 2.73
CA ILE A 93 13.31 3.53 1.68
C ILE A 93 13.61 4.91 1.11
N THR A 94 13.87 5.92 1.95
CA THR A 94 14.19 7.26 1.45
C THR A 94 15.53 7.31 0.70
N ASN A 95 16.51 6.51 1.12
CA ASN A 95 17.82 6.41 0.44
C ASN A 95 17.76 5.70 -0.92
N LEU A 96 16.61 5.13 -1.31
CA LEU A 96 16.37 4.68 -2.68
C LEU A 96 16.44 5.84 -3.69
N LEU A 97 16.06 7.05 -3.28
CA LEU A 97 16.15 8.26 -4.12
C LEU A 97 17.60 8.65 -4.44
N SER A 98 18.57 8.17 -3.66
CA SER A 98 19.99 8.38 -3.96
C SER A 98 20.41 7.69 -5.28
N ALA A 99 19.59 6.77 -5.81
CA ALA A 99 19.82 6.15 -7.10
C ALA A 99 19.57 7.11 -8.29
N THR A 100 18.85 8.22 -8.09
CA THR A 100 18.58 9.21 -9.14
C THR A 100 19.89 9.88 -9.59
N PRO A 101 20.26 9.80 -10.88
CA PRO A 101 21.49 10.40 -11.39
C PRO A 101 21.56 11.91 -11.11
N TYR A 102 22.76 12.40 -10.81
CA TYR A 102 23.11 13.80 -10.57
C TYR A 102 22.53 14.43 -9.29
N ILE A 103 21.23 14.25 -9.01
CA ILE A 103 20.52 14.96 -7.93
C ILE A 103 20.15 14.08 -6.73
N GLY A 104 20.38 12.76 -6.80
CA GLY A 104 19.88 11.79 -5.81
C GLY A 104 20.30 12.10 -4.37
N ASN A 105 21.58 12.35 -4.11
CA ASN A 105 22.06 12.66 -2.75
C ASN A 105 21.45 13.95 -2.21
N THR A 106 21.31 14.98 -3.05
CA THR A 106 20.66 16.25 -2.68
C THR A 106 19.19 16.03 -2.33
N LEU A 107 18.46 15.21 -3.09
CA LEU A 107 17.05 14.88 -2.80
C LEU A 107 16.90 14.17 -1.45
N VAL A 108 17.76 13.20 -1.16
CA VAL A 108 17.73 12.45 0.10
C VAL A 108 17.97 13.37 1.29
N GLN A 109 19.04 14.16 1.26
CA GLN A 109 19.36 15.11 2.34
C GLN A 109 18.29 16.20 2.50
N TRP A 110 17.69 16.64 1.39
CA TRP A 110 16.57 17.59 1.41
C TRP A 110 15.34 16.98 2.10
N ILE A 111 14.98 15.73 1.80
CA ILE A 111 13.88 15.02 2.45
C ILE A 111 14.18 14.78 3.93
N TRP A 112 15.41 14.45 4.30
CA TRP A 112 15.79 14.27 5.71
C TRP A 112 15.83 15.59 6.47
N GLY A 113 16.23 16.67 5.81
CA GLY A 113 16.55 17.94 6.47
C GLY A 113 17.89 17.90 7.19
N GLY A 114 18.81 17.05 6.75
CA GLY A 114 20.06 16.75 7.41
C GLY A 114 20.82 15.64 6.69
N PHE A 115 21.87 15.12 7.34
CA PHE A 115 22.74 14.09 6.77
C PHE A 115 22.24 12.66 6.99
N SER A 116 21.26 12.48 7.88
CA SER A 116 20.62 11.21 8.20
C SER A 116 19.16 11.47 8.61
N VAL A 117 18.38 10.39 8.71
CA VAL A 117 17.06 10.43 9.35
C VAL A 117 17.26 10.85 10.82
N ASP A 118 16.62 11.94 11.22
CA ASP A 118 16.75 12.54 12.57
C ASP A 118 15.50 13.37 12.92
N ASN A 119 15.56 14.21 13.95
CA ASN A 119 14.43 15.00 14.46
C ASN A 119 13.73 15.83 13.38
N ALA A 120 14.52 16.50 12.53
CA ALA A 120 13.98 17.27 11.41
C ALA A 120 13.12 16.40 10.46
N THR A 121 13.49 15.13 10.27
CA THR A 121 12.75 14.15 9.47
C THR A 121 11.46 13.70 10.16
N LEU A 122 11.52 13.44 11.47
CA LEU A 122 10.35 13.02 12.22
C LEU A 122 9.26 14.10 12.29
N THR A 123 9.64 15.35 12.57
CA THR A 123 8.68 16.47 12.66
C THR A 123 7.96 16.69 11.33
N ARG A 124 8.69 16.67 10.20
CA ARG A 124 8.05 16.83 8.87
C ARG A 124 7.19 15.63 8.50
N PHE A 125 7.61 14.40 8.82
CA PHE A 125 6.82 13.20 8.51
C PHE A 125 5.53 13.18 9.30
N PHE A 126 5.54 13.66 10.56
CA PHE A 126 4.30 13.88 11.30
C PHE A 126 3.36 14.87 10.59
N THR A 127 3.89 16.02 10.15
CA THR A 127 3.10 17.02 9.41
C THR A 127 2.53 16.45 8.10
N PHE A 128 3.33 15.70 7.32
CA PHE A 128 2.87 15.06 6.10
C PHE A 128 1.83 13.97 6.38
N HIS A 129 2.06 13.13 7.39
CA HIS A 129 1.12 12.08 7.77
C HIS A 129 -0.24 12.66 8.21
N PHE A 130 -0.23 13.84 8.82
CA PHE A 130 -1.45 14.57 9.15
C PHE A 130 -2.13 15.16 7.90
N LEU A 131 -1.37 15.75 6.99
CA LEU A 131 -1.90 16.46 5.82
C LEU A 131 -2.44 15.52 4.72
N LEU A 132 -1.69 14.46 4.38
CA LEU A 132 -1.99 13.59 3.24
C LEU A 132 -3.36 12.91 3.29
N PRO A 133 -3.90 12.46 4.45
CA PRO A 133 -5.27 11.96 4.55
C PRO A 133 -6.34 12.93 4.03
N PHE A 134 -6.17 14.24 4.22
CA PHE A 134 -7.09 15.24 3.70
C PHE A 134 -6.96 15.39 2.18
N ALA A 135 -5.74 15.29 1.64
CA ALA A 135 -5.52 15.25 0.20
C ALA A 135 -6.14 14.00 -0.43
N ILE A 136 -6.04 12.84 0.24
CA ILE A 136 -6.72 11.59 -0.17
C ILE A 136 -8.23 11.80 -0.20
N ALA A 137 -8.83 12.41 0.83
CA ALA A 137 -10.27 12.69 0.85
C ALA A 137 -10.71 13.59 -0.32
N GLY A 138 -9.96 14.66 -0.60
CA GLY A 138 -10.22 15.54 -1.75
C GLY A 138 -10.11 14.80 -3.09
N LEU A 139 -9.07 13.99 -3.28
CA LEU A 139 -8.90 13.21 -4.51
C LEU A 139 -9.94 12.09 -4.64
N ALA A 140 -10.41 11.52 -3.53
CA ALA A 140 -11.49 10.53 -3.54
C ALA A 140 -12.81 11.14 -4.03
N ALA A 141 -13.10 12.39 -3.70
CA ALA A 141 -14.24 13.10 -4.26
C ALA A 141 -14.12 13.29 -5.78
N VAL A 142 -12.92 13.63 -6.28
CA VAL A 142 -12.63 13.73 -7.73
C VAL A 142 -12.77 12.36 -8.42
N HIS A 143 -12.27 11.30 -7.78
CA HIS A 143 -12.40 9.93 -8.27
C HIS A 143 -13.87 9.52 -8.42
N LEU A 144 -14.71 9.84 -7.43
CA LEU A 144 -16.16 9.59 -7.48
C LEU A 144 -16.88 10.48 -8.50
N LEU A 145 -16.43 11.72 -8.70
CA LEU A 145 -16.97 12.59 -9.74
C LEU A 145 -16.78 11.97 -11.13
N PHE A 146 -15.57 11.54 -11.47
CA PHE A 146 -15.33 10.84 -12.75
C PHE A 146 -16.12 9.53 -12.87
N LEU A 147 -16.31 8.81 -11.76
CA LEU A 147 -17.15 7.61 -11.77
C LEU A 147 -18.61 7.96 -12.09
N HIS A 148 -19.14 9.06 -11.55
CA HIS A 148 -20.52 9.47 -11.75
C HIS A 148 -20.83 9.94 -13.19
N GLU A 149 -19.83 10.42 -13.94
CA GLU A 149 -19.99 10.75 -15.36
C GLU A 149 -20.40 9.54 -16.22
N THR A 150 -19.91 8.34 -15.86
CA THR A 150 -20.19 7.11 -16.63
C THR A 150 -21.16 6.16 -15.94
N GLY A 151 -21.26 6.24 -14.61
CA GLY A 151 -21.90 5.23 -13.77
C GLY A 151 -21.00 4.01 -13.54
N SER A 152 -21.43 3.14 -12.62
CA SER A 152 -20.67 1.94 -12.27
C SER A 152 -20.64 0.89 -13.39
N ASN A 153 -19.52 0.18 -13.51
CA ASN A 153 -19.43 -1.06 -14.26
C ASN A 153 -20.19 -2.20 -13.54
N ASN A 154 -20.39 -3.33 -14.20
CA ASN A 154 -21.04 -4.51 -13.62
C ASN A 154 -20.30 -5.82 -14.03
N PRO A 155 -20.60 -6.96 -13.38
CA PRO A 155 -19.86 -8.21 -13.61
C PRO A 155 -19.86 -8.72 -15.06
N THR A 156 -20.91 -8.45 -15.84
CA THR A 156 -21.01 -8.90 -17.23
C THR A 156 -20.14 -8.04 -18.17
N GLY A 157 -19.80 -6.82 -17.77
CA GLY A 157 -19.12 -5.84 -18.61
C GLY A 157 -19.98 -5.24 -19.73
N LEU A 158 -21.28 -5.58 -19.80
CA LEU A 158 -22.25 -5.03 -20.73
C LEU A 158 -22.88 -3.73 -20.20
N ASN A 159 -23.58 -2.98 -21.05
CA ASN A 159 -24.30 -1.79 -20.62
C ASN A 159 -25.51 -2.16 -19.75
N SER A 160 -25.56 -1.68 -18.50
CA SER A 160 -26.63 -1.96 -17.54
C SER A 160 -27.77 -0.93 -17.54
N ASN A 161 -27.80 0.03 -18.47
CA ASN A 161 -28.80 1.10 -18.52
C ASN A 161 -30.25 0.59 -18.54
N ALA A 162 -30.50 -0.58 -19.16
CA ALA A 162 -31.83 -1.17 -19.24
C ALA A 162 -32.36 -1.72 -17.90
N ASP A 163 -31.48 -1.94 -16.92
CA ASP A 163 -31.81 -2.58 -15.64
C ASP A 163 -31.12 -1.85 -14.47
N LYS A 164 -31.26 -0.51 -14.44
CA LYS A 164 -30.79 0.29 -13.32
C LYS A 164 -31.81 0.28 -12.19
N ILE A 165 -31.30 0.18 -10.97
CA ILE A 165 -32.05 0.35 -9.74
C ILE A 165 -31.53 1.57 -8.97
N PRO A 166 -32.35 2.24 -8.16
CA PRO A 166 -31.88 3.34 -7.31
C PRO A 166 -30.83 2.85 -6.31
N PHE A 167 -29.89 3.74 -5.92
CA PHE A 167 -28.85 3.38 -4.95
C PHE A 167 -29.45 2.99 -3.59
N HIS A 168 -30.37 3.81 -3.07
CA HIS A 168 -31.16 3.49 -1.89
C HIS A 168 -32.50 2.83 -2.31
N PRO A 169 -32.93 1.73 -1.67
CA PRO A 169 -32.35 1.09 -0.48
C PRO A 169 -31.27 0.04 -0.78
N TYR A 170 -31.16 -0.40 -2.03
CA TYR A 170 -30.45 -1.63 -2.41
C TYR A 170 -28.96 -1.62 -2.04
N PHE A 171 -28.20 -0.66 -2.56
CA PHE A 171 -26.77 -0.57 -2.32
C PHE A 171 -26.46 0.04 -0.95
N SER A 172 -27.30 0.94 -0.42
CA SER A 172 -27.11 1.45 0.94
C SER A 172 -27.15 0.35 2.01
N TYR A 173 -28.08 -0.59 1.94
CA TYR A 173 -28.12 -1.71 2.90
C TYR A 173 -27.03 -2.74 2.64
N LYS A 174 -26.68 -3.00 1.37
CA LYS A 174 -25.57 -3.86 1.01
C LYS A 174 -24.23 -3.32 1.54
N ASP A 175 -24.02 -2.01 1.41
CA ASP A 175 -22.81 -1.34 1.89
C ASP A 175 -22.76 -1.31 3.43
N LEU A 176 -23.91 -1.13 4.10
CA LEU A 176 -23.99 -1.25 5.56
C LEU A 176 -23.60 -2.66 6.03
N LEU A 177 -24.06 -3.72 5.34
CA LEU A 177 -23.63 -5.09 5.63
C LEU A 177 -22.11 -5.26 5.43
N GLY A 178 -21.58 -4.75 4.32
CA GLY A 178 -20.13 -4.78 4.05
C GLY A 178 -19.31 -4.05 5.12
N LEU A 179 -19.79 -2.89 5.58
CA LEU A 179 -19.19 -2.12 6.66
C LEU A 179 -19.18 -2.92 7.97
N ILE A 180 -20.29 -3.56 8.34
CA ILE A 180 -20.38 -4.38 9.56
C ILE A 180 -19.38 -5.55 9.51
N LEU A 181 -19.27 -6.24 8.37
CA LEU A 181 -18.31 -7.33 8.21
C LEU A 181 -16.86 -6.85 8.33
N MET A 182 -16.52 -5.74 7.66
CA MET A 182 -15.17 -5.17 7.71
C MET A 182 -14.81 -4.63 9.10
N LEU A 183 -15.75 -3.96 9.79
CA LEU A 183 -15.59 -3.54 11.18
C LEU A 183 -15.42 -4.73 12.12
N THR A 184 -16.14 -5.83 11.89
CA THR A 184 -16.00 -7.06 12.68
C THR A 184 -14.58 -7.62 12.57
N ILE A 185 -14.03 -7.70 11.35
CA ILE A 185 -12.64 -8.15 11.13
C ILE A 185 -11.64 -7.20 11.82
N LEU A 186 -11.82 -5.89 11.67
CA LEU A 186 -10.96 -4.89 12.32
C LEU A 186 -10.99 -5.02 13.85
N LEU A 187 -12.17 -5.18 14.44
CA LEU A 187 -12.32 -5.36 15.88
C LEU A 187 -11.73 -6.69 16.35
N ILE A 188 -11.87 -7.78 15.58
CA ILE A 188 -11.24 -9.06 15.91
C ILE A 188 -9.72 -8.89 15.98
N LEU A 189 -9.11 -8.25 14.99
CA LEU A 189 -7.67 -7.96 15.01
C LEU A 189 -7.31 -7.05 16.19
N ALA A 190 -7.96 -5.89 16.32
CA ALA A 190 -7.59 -4.88 17.31
C ALA A 190 -7.80 -5.33 18.77
N LEU A 191 -8.72 -6.25 19.04
CA LEU A 191 -9.06 -6.73 20.38
C LEU A 191 -8.36 -8.06 20.73
N PHE A 192 -8.32 -9.03 19.81
CA PHE A 192 -7.81 -10.38 20.12
C PHE A 192 -6.39 -10.62 19.61
N SER A 193 -5.94 -9.93 18.56
CA SER A 193 -4.60 -10.16 17.98
C SER A 193 -3.98 -8.87 17.43
N PRO A 194 -3.85 -7.81 18.25
CA PRO A 194 -3.56 -6.45 17.77
C PRO A 194 -2.19 -6.28 17.11
N ASN A 195 -1.26 -7.19 17.38
CA ASN A 195 0.11 -7.15 16.88
C ASN A 195 0.38 -8.23 15.82
N LEU A 196 -0.63 -8.99 15.37
CA LEU A 196 -0.46 -10.11 14.43
C LEU A 196 0.21 -9.69 13.11
N LEU A 197 -0.12 -8.49 12.63
CA LEU A 197 0.36 -7.95 11.36
C LEU A 197 1.54 -6.98 11.51
N GLY A 198 1.99 -6.74 12.75
CA GLY A 198 3.10 -5.83 13.07
C GLY A 198 4.42 -6.56 13.28
N ASP A 199 5.52 -5.81 13.25
CA ASP A 199 6.86 -6.36 13.52
C ASP A 199 7.26 -6.13 14.99
N PRO A 200 7.69 -7.18 15.74
CA PRO A 200 8.08 -7.05 17.13
C PRO A 200 9.27 -6.10 17.35
N ASP A 201 10.16 -5.95 16.37
CA ASP A 201 11.33 -5.07 16.50
C ASP A 201 10.91 -3.60 16.65
N ASN A 202 9.71 -3.23 16.18
CA ASN A 202 9.19 -1.88 16.36
C ASN A 202 8.69 -1.57 17.79
N PHE A 203 8.76 -2.54 18.70
CA PHE A 203 8.60 -2.32 20.15
C PHE A 203 9.93 -2.03 20.86
N THR A 204 11.04 -1.97 20.13
CA THR A 204 12.33 -1.47 20.63
C THR A 204 12.56 -0.04 20.09
N PRO A 205 12.93 0.94 20.95
CA PRO A 205 13.26 2.28 20.48
C PRO A 205 14.34 2.28 19.39
N ALA A 206 14.25 3.22 18.45
CA ALA A 206 15.23 3.36 17.39
C ALA A 206 16.66 3.54 17.94
N ASN A 207 17.61 2.76 17.41
CA ASN A 207 19.02 2.88 17.68
C ASN A 207 19.79 3.04 16.36
N PRO A 208 20.31 4.24 16.04
CA PRO A 208 21.07 4.51 14.81
C PRO A 208 22.35 3.68 14.66
N LEU A 209 22.84 3.08 15.75
CA LEU A 209 24.08 2.28 15.78
C LEU A 209 23.81 0.76 15.72
N SER A 210 22.55 0.33 15.72
CA SER A 210 22.19 -1.09 15.74
C SER A 210 21.06 -1.39 14.76
N THR A 211 21.45 -1.95 13.62
CA THR A 211 20.56 -2.41 12.56
C THR A 211 19.93 -3.75 12.93
N PRO A 212 18.59 -3.90 12.86
CA PRO A 212 17.94 -5.19 12.98
C PRO A 212 18.47 -6.21 11.96
N PRO A 213 18.49 -7.51 12.29
CA PRO A 213 19.03 -8.54 11.39
C PRO A 213 18.27 -8.63 10.06
N HIS A 214 16.95 -8.37 10.07
CA HIS A 214 16.11 -8.43 8.87
C HIS A 214 15.19 -7.21 8.79
N ILE A 215 15.69 -6.12 8.19
CA ILE A 215 14.86 -4.94 7.88
C ILE A 215 13.94 -5.27 6.70
N LYS A 216 12.63 -5.13 6.92
CA LYS A 216 11.59 -5.26 5.90
C LYS A 216 10.49 -4.22 6.14
N PRO A 217 9.77 -3.80 5.09
CA PRO A 217 8.60 -2.96 5.28
C PRO A 217 7.41 -3.80 5.77
N GLU A 218 6.32 -3.13 6.08
CA GLU A 218 5.06 -3.75 6.45
C GLU A 218 4.49 -4.60 5.32
N TRP A 219 3.62 -5.55 5.66
CA TRP A 219 3.20 -6.65 4.77
C TRP A 219 2.66 -6.17 3.42
N TYR A 220 1.94 -5.04 3.38
CA TYR A 220 1.37 -4.48 2.17
C TYR A 220 2.43 -3.95 1.18
N PHE A 221 3.67 -3.74 1.61
CA PHE A 221 4.78 -3.35 0.71
C PHE A 221 5.68 -4.51 0.30
N LEU A 222 5.50 -5.71 0.87
CA LEU A 222 6.45 -6.81 0.67
C LEU A 222 6.54 -7.28 -0.79
N PHE A 223 5.43 -7.29 -1.55
CA PHE A 223 5.48 -7.70 -2.95
C PHE A 223 6.38 -6.78 -3.78
N ALA A 224 6.28 -5.47 -3.59
CA ALA A 224 7.05 -4.47 -4.30
C ALA A 224 8.52 -4.48 -3.82
N TYR A 225 8.73 -4.73 -2.52
CA TYR A 225 10.07 -4.95 -1.94
C TYR A 225 10.75 -6.21 -2.49
N ALA A 226 10.02 -7.29 -2.75
CA ALA A 226 10.57 -8.48 -3.41
C ALA A 226 11.03 -8.16 -4.85
N ILE A 227 10.24 -7.39 -5.61
CA ILE A 227 10.61 -6.94 -6.96
C ILE A 227 11.87 -6.07 -6.91
N LEU A 228 11.97 -5.12 -5.97
CA LEU A 228 13.16 -4.29 -5.76
C LEU A 228 14.43 -5.16 -5.58
N ARG A 229 14.36 -6.17 -4.71
CA ARG A 229 15.50 -7.05 -4.37
C ARG A 229 15.86 -8.04 -5.48
N SER A 230 14.95 -8.30 -6.40
CA SER A 230 15.17 -9.28 -7.47
C SER A 230 16.17 -8.80 -8.53
N ILE A 231 16.41 -7.49 -8.62
CA ILE A 231 17.34 -6.91 -9.58
C ILE A 231 18.66 -6.55 -8.87
N PRO A 232 19.80 -7.17 -9.25
CA PRO A 232 21.11 -6.92 -8.64
C PRO A 232 21.74 -5.60 -9.14
N ASN A 233 20.96 -4.52 -9.18
CA ASN A 233 21.39 -3.18 -9.54
C ASN A 233 20.53 -2.16 -8.77
N LYS A 234 21.16 -1.21 -8.06
CA LYS A 234 20.43 -0.23 -7.23
C LYS A 234 19.41 0.57 -8.04
N LEU A 235 19.83 1.17 -9.17
CA LEU A 235 18.93 1.96 -10.01
C LEU A 235 17.85 1.08 -10.66
N GLY A 236 18.24 -0.07 -11.23
CA GLY A 236 17.33 -1.01 -11.86
C GLY A 236 16.25 -1.51 -10.90
N GLY A 237 16.63 -1.88 -9.67
CA GLY A 237 15.69 -2.26 -8.62
C GLY A 237 14.73 -1.12 -8.26
N VAL A 238 15.22 0.12 -8.10
CA VAL A 238 14.36 1.28 -7.81
C VAL A 238 13.37 1.54 -8.96
N LEU A 239 13.82 1.44 -10.20
CA LEU A 239 12.96 1.57 -11.37
C LEU A 239 11.91 0.45 -11.42
N ALA A 240 12.27 -0.80 -11.10
CA ALA A 240 11.33 -1.91 -11.07
C ALA A 240 10.33 -1.81 -9.92
N LEU A 241 10.74 -1.31 -8.75
CA LEU A 241 9.85 -0.98 -7.65
C LEU A 241 8.79 0.03 -8.11
N LEU A 242 9.20 1.14 -8.72
CA LEU A 242 8.26 2.14 -9.24
C LEU A 242 7.38 1.57 -10.36
N ALA A 243 7.98 0.81 -11.29
CA ALA A 243 7.27 0.14 -12.37
C ALA A 243 6.21 -0.85 -11.87
N SER A 244 6.43 -1.50 -10.72
CA SER A 244 5.47 -2.46 -10.16
C SER A 244 4.10 -1.85 -9.87
N ILE A 245 4.05 -0.54 -9.60
CA ILE A 245 2.80 0.21 -9.43
C ILE A 245 2.43 0.96 -10.70
N LEU A 246 3.40 1.61 -11.37
CA LEU A 246 3.15 2.40 -12.58
C LEU A 246 2.63 1.58 -13.76
N VAL A 247 2.89 0.27 -13.80
CA VAL A 247 2.31 -0.65 -14.79
C VAL A 247 0.78 -0.62 -14.79
N LEU A 248 0.13 -0.24 -13.68
CA LEU A 248 -1.33 -0.09 -13.67
C LEU A 248 -1.82 0.97 -14.65
N PHE A 249 -1.04 2.01 -14.96
CA PHE A 249 -1.41 3.03 -15.96
C PHE A 249 -1.48 2.47 -17.38
N THR A 250 -0.79 1.37 -17.68
CA THR A 250 -0.77 0.78 -19.03
C THR A 250 -1.96 -0.16 -19.28
N MET A 251 -2.70 -0.56 -18.23
CA MET A 251 -3.82 -1.50 -18.35
C MET A 251 -4.87 -1.09 -19.40
N PRO A 252 -5.31 0.19 -19.49
CA PRO A 252 -6.30 0.58 -20.50
C PRO A 252 -5.74 0.49 -21.93
N THR A 253 -4.44 0.70 -22.13
CA THR A 253 -3.81 0.64 -23.45
C THR A 253 -3.47 -0.78 -23.88
N LEU A 254 -3.22 -1.68 -22.94
CA LEU A 254 -2.94 -3.09 -23.19
C LEU A 254 -4.22 -3.94 -23.34
N HIS A 255 -5.40 -3.34 -23.23
CA HIS A 255 -6.67 -4.06 -23.43
C HIS A 255 -6.87 -4.45 -24.89
N THR A 256 -6.67 -5.73 -25.21
CA THR A 256 -6.81 -6.26 -26.58
C THR A 256 -8.16 -6.91 -26.86
N SER A 257 -8.87 -7.35 -25.81
CA SER A 257 -10.13 -8.10 -25.99
C SER A 257 -11.25 -7.23 -26.53
N LYS A 258 -12.21 -7.88 -27.20
CA LYS A 258 -13.49 -7.27 -27.58
C LYS A 258 -14.51 -7.28 -26.43
N GLN A 259 -14.25 -8.06 -25.38
CA GLN A 259 -15.09 -8.14 -24.18
C GLN A 259 -14.40 -7.44 -23.00
N ARG A 260 -15.14 -6.53 -22.36
CA ARG A 260 -14.65 -5.74 -21.22
C ARG A 260 -14.28 -6.60 -20.01
N SER A 261 -15.22 -7.41 -19.54
CA SER A 261 -15.09 -8.21 -18.33
C SER A 261 -14.42 -9.56 -18.60
N SER A 262 -13.68 -10.08 -17.63
CA SER A 262 -13.11 -11.44 -17.68
C SER A 262 -14.13 -12.54 -17.43
N SER A 263 -15.37 -12.22 -17.02
CA SER A 263 -16.42 -13.21 -16.68
C SER A 263 -16.68 -14.26 -17.76
N PHE A 264 -16.46 -13.92 -19.04
CA PHE A 264 -16.65 -14.83 -20.18
C PHE A 264 -15.35 -15.16 -20.93
N ARG A 265 -14.19 -14.95 -20.28
CA ARG A 265 -12.86 -15.14 -20.85
C ARG A 265 -12.02 -16.12 -20.01
N PRO A 266 -12.23 -17.44 -20.12
CA PRO A 266 -11.61 -18.43 -19.22
C PRO A 266 -10.08 -18.31 -19.12
N LEU A 267 -9.39 -18.11 -20.26
CA LEU A 267 -7.93 -17.93 -20.27
C LEU A 267 -7.49 -16.70 -19.45
N THR A 268 -8.22 -15.58 -19.55
CA THR A 268 -7.93 -14.37 -18.78
C THR A 268 -8.24 -14.55 -17.29
N GLN A 269 -9.26 -15.34 -16.94
CA GLN A 269 -9.53 -15.68 -15.54
C GLN A 269 -8.37 -16.46 -14.93
N THR A 270 -7.84 -17.48 -15.65
CA THR A 270 -6.68 -18.24 -15.19
C THR A 270 -5.45 -17.35 -15.04
N LEU A 271 -5.18 -16.45 -16.00
CA LEU A 271 -4.07 -15.50 -15.89
C LEU A 271 -4.24 -14.52 -14.71
N PHE A 272 -5.46 -14.03 -14.46
CA PHE A 272 -5.74 -13.17 -13.31
C PHE A 272 -5.48 -13.88 -11.97
N TRP A 273 -5.92 -15.12 -11.83
CA TRP A 273 -5.67 -15.89 -10.61
C TRP A 273 -4.20 -16.31 -10.48
N CYS A 274 -3.51 -16.55 -11.60
CA CYS A 274 -2.06 -16.73 -11.64
C CYS A 274 -1.34 -15.48 -11.13
N LEU A 275 -1.71 -14.29 -11.62
CA LEU A 275 -1.18 -13.00 -11.12
C LEU A 275 -1.46 -12.82 -9.63
N THR A 276 -2.67 -13.15 -9.17
CA THR A 276 -3.03 -13.04 -7.76
C THR A 276 -2.15 -13.96 -6.89
N ALA A 277 -1.94 -15.20 -7.32
CA ALA A 277 -1.05 -16.14 -6.66
C ALA A 277 0.41 -15.65 -6.68
N ASP A 278 0.87 -15.09 -7.79
CA ASP A 278 2.21 -14.54 -7.95
C ASP A 278 2.46 -13.34 -7.00
N VAL A 279 1.49 -12.44 -6.83
CA VAL A 279 1.58 -11.35 -5.84
C VAL A 279 1.65 -11.89 -4.40
N LEU A 280 0.96 -12.98 -4.09
CA LEU A 280 1.07 -13.66 -2.78
C LEU A 280 2.46 -14.29 -2.61
N VAL A 281 3.04 -14.89 -3.66
CA VAL A 281 4.41 -15.41 -3.65
C VAL A 281 5.41 -14.28 -3.45
N LEU A 282 5.30 -13.17 -4.17
CA LEU A 282 6.14 -11.99 -3.99
C LEU A 282 6.03 -11.42 -2.57
N THR A 283 4.83 -11.38 -2.00
CA THR A 283 4.61 -10.96 -0.60
C THR A 283 5.34 -11.88 0.37
N TRP A 284 5.22 -13.20 0.18
CA TRP A 284 5.94 -14.19 0.99
C TRP A 284 7.46 -14.04 0.86
N ILE A 285 7.98 -13.98 -0.37
CA ILE A 285 9.41 -13.80 -0.65
C ILE A 285 9.95 -12.49 -0.09
N GLY A 286 9.18 -11.40 -0.15
CA GLY A 286 9.52 -10.12 0.46
C GLY A 286 9.80 -10.24 1.96
N GLY A 287 9.14 -11.18 2.64
CA GLY A 287 9.35 -11.47 4.06
C GLY A 287 10.51 -12.43 4.37
N GLN A 288 11.13 -13.05 3.37
CA GLN A 288 12.25 -13.99 3.53
C GLN A 288 13.62 -13.29 3.46
N PRO A 289 14.68 -13.90 4.04
CA PRO A 289 16.06 -13.43 3.86
C PRO A 289 16.51 -13.53 2.40
N VAL A 290 17.59 -12.82 2.06
CA VAL A 290 18.18 -12.79 0.72
C VAL A 290 19.16 -13.95 0.59
N GLU A 291 18.62 -15.16 0.51
CA GLU A 291 19.38 -16.43 0.46
C GLU A 291 18.74 -17.39 -0.55
N ASP A 292 19.49 -18.40 -1.00
CA ASP A 292 18.92 -19.46 -1.84
C ASP A 292 17.95 -20.34 -1.01
N PRO A 293 16.79 -20.77 -1.57
CA PRO A 293 16.34 -20.58 -2.96
C PRO A 293 15.48 -19.31 -3.17
N PHE A 294 15.31 -18.45 -2.16
CA PHE A 294 14.38 -17.31 -2.21
C PHE A 294 14.79 -16.26 -3.25
N ILE A 295 16.08 -16.10 -3.51
CA ILE A 295 16.58 -15.20 -4.57
C ILE A 295 16.01 -15.62 -5.93
N THR A 296 16.19 -16.89 -6.32
CA THR A 296 15.71 -17.39 -7.61
C THR A 296 14.19 -17.36 -7.72
N ILE A 297 13.48 -17.69 -6.64
CA ILE A 297 12.01 -17.62 -6.63
C ILE A 297 11.54 -16.16 -6.80
N GLY A 298 12.15 -15.21 -6.10
CA GLY A 298 11.84 -13.79 -6.22
C GLY A 298 12.06 -13.24 -7.63
N GLN A 299 13.15 -13.65 -8.28
CA GLN A 299 13.44 -13.29 -9.68
C GLN A 299 12.41 -13.87 -10.65
N ALA A 300 12.10 -15.16 -10.52
CA ALA A 300 11.10 -15.81 -11.36
C ALA A 300 9.71 -15.19 -11.20
N ALA A 301 9.28 -14.94 -9.97
CA ALA A 301 8.01 -14.29 -9.66
C ALA A 301 7.96 -12.84 -10.20
N SER A 302 9.05 -12.08 -10.05
CA SER A 302 9.12 -10.71 -10.58
C SER A 302 9.01 -10.67 -12.10
N ILE A 303 9.63 -11.63 -12.80
CA ILE A 303 9.49 -11.77 -14.26
C ILE A 303 8.05 -12.14 -14.61
N LEU A 304 7.45 -13.10 -13.89
CA LEU A 304 6.07 -13.54 -14.11
C LEU A 304 5.07 -12.39 -13.93
N TYR A 305 5.22 -11.57 -12.87
CA TYR A 305 4.40 -10.39 -12.60
C TYR A 305 4.33 -9.45 -13.81
N PHE A 306 5.49 -9.02 -14.31
CA PHE A 306 5.55 -8.10 -15.45
C PHE A 306 5.13 -8.78 -16.76
N THR A 307 5.42 -10.07 -16.93
CA THR A 307 4.99 -10.83 -18.12
C THR A 307 3.47 -10.84 -18.19
N ILE A 308 2.77 -11.27 -17.13
CA ILE A 308 1.30 -11.35 -17.14
C ILE A 308 0.64 -9.98 -17.37
N LEU A 309 1.22 -8.90 -16.85
CA LEU A 309 0.64 -7.56 -17.00
C LEU A 309 0.91 -6.91 -18.35
N LEU A 310 2.04 -7.23 -19.00
CA LEU A 310 2.48 -6.59 -20.24
C LEU A 310 2.14 -7.38 -21.51
N THR A 311 1.77 -8.66 -21.38
CA THR A 311 1.40 -9.54 -22.51
C THR A 311 -0.06 -9.96 -22.44
#